data_AF-A0A662DCM5-F1
#
_entry.id   AF-A0A662DCM5-F1
#
_cell.length_a   1.000
_cell.length_b   1.000
_cell.length_c   1.000
_cell.angle_alpha   90.00
_cell.angle_beta   90.00
_cell.angle_gamma   90.00
#
_symmetry.space_group_name_H-M   'P 1'
#
loop_
_entity.id
_entity.type
_entity.pdbx_description
1 polymer ?
#
loop_
_entity_poly.entity_id
_entity_poly.type
_entity_poly.pdbx_seq_one_letter_code
_entity_poly.pdbx_strand_id
1 'polypeptide(L)'
;MRLKSIISGSISFLLTLSFILGSVAAQEEKSQPSISLAPVFQEQLVYSWNVFDGKGWRGGFTPQSENTIYLIAGKDNAISVRKTLVYFWPITARYMAAWRTLNEEMEGILEILKDEKILKRLKKQDTVLCYPEGYWGEKTLLYKGEEARKWHRMYKDAEDKYYKALNRYYEQRTEYQKKLNEFFEEVKKRREAGEKGPLNIEIPKEPQPPEPPDFYVTEPQKYYILNLPPGNYRIRLKADDGTIVEGSEKNLLVFTARRREGTGYEIIPGNRWTKREECNDPTNVIYAAGKNVLYFRPYYQDEYNELYHN
;
A
#
# COMPACT_ATOMS: atom_id res chain seq x y z
N MET A 1 65.46 78.79 12.04
CA MET A 1 65.77 80.04 12.78
C MET A 1 64.51 80.50 13.51
N ARG A 2 64.63 81.16 14.68
CA ARG A 2 63.54 81.60 15.60
C ARG A 2 62.54 82.59 14.94
N LEU A 3 61.30 82.86 15.40
CA LEU A 3 60.52 82.44 16.60
C LEU A 3 58.97 82.48 16.36
N LYS A 4 58.20 81.99 17.35
CA LYS A 4 56.73 82.12 17.62
C LYS A 4 55.82 81.12 16.87
N SER A 5 54.67 80.63 17.39
CA SER A 5 53.71 80.97 18.48
C SER A 5 52.61 81.97 18.08
N ILE A 6 51.30 81.64 18.11
CA ILE A 6 50.47 81.51 19.33
C ILE A 6 49.16 80.70 19.06
N ILE A 7 48.87 79.71 19.93
CA ILE A 7 47.57 79.28 20.54
C ILE A 7 46.34 79.07 19.59
N SER A 8 45.86 77.85 19.31
CA SER A 8 45.00 76.89 20.08
C SER A 8 43.54 77.36 20.29
N GLY A 9 42.51 76.50 20.31
CA GLY A 9 42.34 75.06 20.01
C GLY A 9 40.85 74.83 19.63
N SER A 10 40.40 73.83 18.87
CA SER A 10 40.43 72.37 19.08
C SER A 10 38.99 71.82 19.16
N ILE A 11 38.70 70.84 18.30
CA ILE A 11 37.66 69.79 18.40
C ILE A 11 36.27 70.06 17.76
N SER A 12 35.96 69.13 16.85
CA SER A 12 34.81 68.99 15.95
C SER A 12 33.46 68.73 16.62
N PHE A 13 32.36 69.05 15.91
CA PHE A 13 31.17 68.18 15.87
C PHE A 13 30.30 68.39 14.60
N LEU A 14 30.17 67.31 13.80
CA LEU A 14 29.01 66.78 13.06
C LEU A 14 27.90 67.65 12.38
N LEU A 15 27.36 67.06 11.29
CA LEU A 15 26.12 67.38 10.51
C LEU A 15 26.24 68.64 9.59
N THR A 16 25.62 68.71 8.39
CA THR A 16 24.43 68.00 7.85
C THR A 16 24.36 68.01 6.30
N LEU A 17 23.58 67.09 5.70
CA LEU A 17 22.84 67.14 4.39
C LEU A 17 23.57 67.57 3.08
N SER A 18 23.52 66.80 1.99
CA SER A 18 22.32 66.75 1.11
C SER A 18 22.32 65.58 0.09
N PHE A 19 21.12 65.25 -0.40
CA PHE A 19 20.80 64.25 -1.43
C PHE A 19 21.30 64.59 -2.85
N ILE A 20 21.49 63.58 -3.72
CA ILE A 20 20.57 63.29 -4.85
C ILE A 20 20.93 61.97 -5.60
N LEU A 21 19.89 61.13 -5.73
CA LEU A 21 19.63 59.98 -6.62
C LEU A 21 20.78 59.29 -7.39
N GLY A 22 21.01 58.03 -7.04
CA GLY A 22 21.36 56.95 -7.98
C GLY A 22 20.44 55.76 -7.73
N SER A 23 19.54 55.46 -8.68
CA SER A 23 18.47 54.46 -8.49
C SER A 23 19.00 53.03 -8.60
N VAL A 24 19.28 52.40 -7.46
CA VAL A 24 19.36 50.94 -7.35
C VAL A 24 18.01 50.46 -6.80
N ALA A 25 17.19 49.89 -7.69
CA ALA A 25 16.00 49.17 -7.27
C ALA A 25 16.45 47.90 -6.55
N ALA A 26 16.47 47.94 -5.22
CA ALA A 26 16.52 46.73 -4.42
C ALA A 26 15.19 45.98 -4.63
N GLN A 27 15.17 45.09 -5.62
CA GLN A 27 14.19 44.01 -5.62
C GLN A 27 14.50 43.19 -4.37
N GLU A 28 13.67 43.34 -3.34
CA GLU A 28 13.44 42.25 -2.40
C GLU A 28 12.93 41.07 -3.22
N GLU A 29 13.85 40.20 -3.60
CA GLU A 29 13.53 38.87 -4.09
C GLU A 29 12.90 38.12 -2.92
N LYS A 30 11.58 38.32 -2.74
CA LYS A 30 10.75 37.52 -1.86
C LYS A 30 10.89 36.09 -2.35
N SER A 31 11.77 35.34 -1.70
CA SER A 31 11.91 33.91 -1.89
C SER A 31 10.53 33.31 -1.70
N GLN A 32 9.91 32.92 -2.82
CA GLN A 32 8.69 32.13 -2.76
C GLN A 32 9.03 30.90 -1.92
N PRO A 33 8.22 30.54 -0.91
CA PRO A 33 8.50 29.37 -0.10
C PRO A 33 8.59 28.18 -1.06
N SER A 34 9.79 27.62 -1.19
CA SER A 34 9.99 26.44 -2.00
C SER A 34 9.20 25.32 -1.34
N ILE A 35 8.06 24.98 -1.94
CA ILE A 35 7.29 23.81 -1.53
C ILE A 35 8.19 22.63 -1.84
N SER A 36 8.88 22.14 -0.81
CA SER A 36 9.62 20.89 -0.87
C SER A 36 8.64 19.79 -1.25
N LEU A 37 8.68 19.37 -2.51
CA LEU A 37 7.93 18.21 -3.00
C LEU A 37 8.43 16.90 -2.39
N ALA A 38 9.61 16.90 -1.75
CA ALA A 38 10.06 15.79 -0.93
C ALA A 38 9.15 15.68 0.31
N PRO A 39 8.47 14.53 0.53
CA PRO A 39 7.60 14.36 1.69
C PRO A 39 8.39 14.50 2.99
N VAL A 40 7.80 15.17 3.98
CA VAL A 40 8.38 15.22 5.33
C VAL A 40 8.08 13.89 6.02
N PHE A 41 9.13 13.12 6.28
CA PHE A 41 9.06 11.87 7.03
C PHE A 41 9.11 12.16 8.52
N GLN A 42 8.18 11.58 9.28
CA GLN A 42 8.13 11.65 10.73
C GLN A 42 8.15 10.24 11.30
N GLU A 43 9.05 9.97 12.24
CA GLU A 43 9.02 8.73 13.00
C GLU A 43 7.76 8.70 13.89
N GLN A 44 6.97 7.64 13.79
CA GLN A 44 5.71 7.48 14.52
C GLN A 44 5.55 6.05 15.04
N LEU A 45 4.88 5.94 16.19
CA LEU A 45 4.30 4.69 16.65
C LEU A 45 2.93 4.53 16.01
N VAL A 46 2.73 3.44 15.27
CA VAL A 46 1.52 3.20 14.47
C VAL A 46 0.95 1.82 14.72
N TYR A 47 -0.36 1.67 14.50
CA TYR A 47 -0.98 0.35 14.40
C TYR A 47 -1.01 -0.07 12.92
N SER A 48 -0.10 -0.96 12.53
CA SER A 48 -0.22 -1.70 11.27
C SER A 48 -1.34 -2.73 11.39
N TRP A 49 -2.12 -2.94 10.33
CA TRP A 49 -3.25 -3.85 10.39
C TRP A 49 -3.58 -4.52 9.06
N ASN A 50 -4.19 -5.70 9.16
CA ASN A 50 -4.87 -6.44 8.10
C ASN A 50 -6.30 -6.72 8.59
N VAL A 51 -7.25 -5.88 8.20
CA VAL A 51 -8.64 -5.89 8.72
C VAL A 51 -9.63 -6.30 7.63
N PHE A 52 -10.78 -6.83 8.05
CA PHE A 52 -11.87 -7.15 7.14
C PHE A 52 -12.58 -5.88 6.69
N ASP A 53 -12.68 -5.66 5.37
CA ASP A 53 -13.26 -4.45 4.76
C ASP A 53 -14.70 -4.64 4.24
N GLY A 54 -15.33 -5.78 4.53
CA GLY A 54 -16.63 -6.17 4.00
C GLY A 54 -16.56 -7.14 2.82
N LYS A 55 -15.46 -7.13 2.04
CA LYS A 55 -15.23 -8.03 0.91
C LYS A 55 -14.10 -9.03 1.20
N GLY A 56 -12.99 -8.56 1.76
CA GLY A 56 -11.82 -9.38 2.08
C GLY A 56 -10.98 -8.75 3.20
N TRP A 57 -9.72 -9.18 3.31
CA TRP A 57 -8.76 -8.56 4.23
C TRP A 57 -7.80 -7.63 3.52
N ARG A 58 -7.71 -6.39 3.99
CA ARG A 58 -6.86 -5.35 3.41
C ARG A 58 -5.82 -4.86 4.40
N GLY A 59 -4.59 -4.72 3.94
CA GLY A 59 -3.48 -4.15 4.69
C GLY A 59 -3.53 -2.62 4.74
N GLY A 60 -3.13 -2.06 5.87
CA GLY A 60 -3.06 -0.62 6.10
C GLY A 60 -2.44 -0.28 7.45
N PHE A 61 -2.64 0.96 7.90
CA PHE A 61 -2.25 1.40 9.23
C PHE A 61 -3.07 2.58 9.73
N THR A 62 -3.05 2.75 11.05
CA THR A 62 -3.56 3.93 11.75
C THR A 62 -2.35 4.74 12.23
N PRO A 63 -2.14 5.97 11.74
CA PRO A 63 -1.03 6.83 12.16
C PRO A 63 -1.20 7.31 13.60
N GLN A 64 -0.14 7.89 14.17
CA GLN A 64 -0.14 8.29 15.58
C GLN A 64 -1.20 9.36 15.91
N SER A 65 -1.54 10.22 14.94
CA SER A 65 -2.54 11.29 15.06
C SER A 65 -3.97 10.80 15.25
N GLU A 66 -4.30 9.61 14.77
CA GLU A 66 -5.67 9.09 14.84
C GLU A 66 -5.91 8.39 16.17
N ASN A 67 -6.96 8.78 16.89
CA ASN A 67 -7.26 8.22 18.22
C ASN A 67 -8.11 6.95 18.19
N THR A 68 -8.79 6.65 17.07
CA THR A 68 -9.77 5.57 16.99
C THR A 68 -9.45 4.61 15.85
N ILE A 69 -9.51 3.31 16.13
CA ILE A 69 -9.48 2.23 15.14
C ILE A 69 -10.90 1.67 15.01
N TYR A 70 -11.34 1.44 13.77
CA TYR A 70 -12.67 0.92 13.44
C TYR A 70 -12.54 -0.52 12.91
N LEU A 71 -13.32 -1.46 13.45
CA LEU A 71 -13.32 -2.86 13.02
C LEU A 71 -14.74 -3.41 12.80
N ILE A 72 -14.89 -4.25 11.77
CA ILE A 72 -16.13 -5.01 11.55
C ILE A 72 -16.16 -6.25 12.46
N ALA A 73 -17.25 -6.42 13.19
CA ALA A 73 -17.50 -7.51 14.14
C ALA A 73 -17.67 -8.88 13.46
N GLY A 74 -17.40 -9.95 14.22
CA GLY A 74 -17.62 -11.34 13.78
C GLY A 74 -16.61 -11.87 12.76
N LYS A 75 -15.54 -11.11 12.50
CA LYS A 75 -14.38 -11.52 11.71
C LYS A 75 -13.11 -11.35 12.53
N ASP A 76 -12.11 -12.17 12.24
CA ASP A 76 -10.77 -11.97 12.79
C ASP A 76 -10.11 -10.78 12.11
N ASN A 77 -9.56 -9.84 12.88
CA ASN A 77 -8.82 -8.69 12.38
C ASN A 77 -7.41 -8.74 12.98
N ALA A 78 -6.38 -8.62 12.16
CA ALA A 78 -4.99 -8.67 12.61
C ALA A 78 -4.46 -7.25 12.79
N ILE A 79 -3.97 -6.88 14.00
CA ILE A 79 -3.28 -5.59 14.25
C ILE A 79 -1.93 -5.81 14.93
N SER A 80 -0.94 -4.95 14.67
CA SER A 80 0.39 -4.98 15.29
C SER A 80 0.90 -3.56 15.49
N VAL A 81 1.46 -3.27 16.66
CA VAL A 81 2.09 -1.97 16.94
C VAL A 81 3.49 -1.99 16.34
N ARG A 82 3.83 -0.96 15.56
CA ARG A 82 5.10 -0.85 14.85
C ARG A 82 5.62 0.59 14.90
N LYS A 83 6.95 0.73 14.79
CA LYS A 83 7.64 2.00 14.60
C LYS A 83 8.00 2.15 13.13
N THR A 84 7.63 3.25 12.50
CA THR A 84 7.91 3.51 11.08
C THR A 84 8.02 5.00 10.80
N LEU A 85 8.46 5.36 9.59
CA LEU A 85 8.38 6.74 9.11
C LEU A 85 7.06 6.94 8.37
N VAL A 86 6.24 7.87 8.84
CA VAL A 86 4.99 8.28 8.22
C VAL A 86 5.20 9.60 7.46
N TYR A 87 4.60 9.72 6.29
CA TYR A 87 4.63 10.94 5.47
C TYR A 87 3.27 11.15 4.80
N PHE A 88 2.93 12.40 4.50
CA PHE A 88 1.76 12.73 3.69
C PHE A 88 2.13 12.68 2.20
N TRP A 89 1.31 12.05 1.37
CA TRP A 89 1.49 11.99 -0.08
C TRP A 89 0.45 12.88 -0.79
N PRO A 90 0.83 14.07 -1.30
CA PRO A 90 -0.14 15.05 -1.80
C PRO A 90 -0.99 14.57 -2.97
N ILE A 91 -0.47 13.72 -3.86
CA ILE A 91 -1.16 13.28 -5.07
C ILE A 91 -2.40 12.41 -4.76
N THR A 92 -2.36 11.64 -3.67
CA THR A 92 -3.51 10.81 -3.22
C THR A 92 -4.18 11.38 -1.98
N ALA A 93 -3.71 12.51 -1.46
CA ALA A 93 -4.15 13.14 -0.21
C ALA A 93 -4.20 12.19 1.00
N ARG A 94 -3.22 11.29 1.13
CA ARG A 94 -3.20 10.25 2.17
C ARG A 94 -1.88 10.18 2.92
N TYR A 95 -1.94 9.79 4.19
CA TYR A 95 -0.77 9.33 4.93
C TYR A 95 -0.30 7.97 4.42
N MET A 96 1.02 7.85 4.27
CA MET A 96 1.75 6.69 3.79
C MET A 96 2.82 6.33 4.82
N ALA A 97 3.14 5.04 4.93
CA ALA A 97 4.18 4.55 5.83
C ALA A 97 5.34 3.93 5.03
N ALA A 98 6.57 4.27 5.40
CA ALA A 98 7.79 3.86 4.72
C ALA A 98 8.30 2.51 5.26
N TRP A 99 7.48 1.46 5.16
CA TRP A 99 7.77 0.10 5.66
C TRP A 99 9.04 -0.55 5.10
N ARG A 100 9.62 0.00 4.02
CA ARG A 100 10.90 -0.44 3.45
C ARG A 100 12.11 0.28 4.04
N THR A 101 11.91 1.38 4.76
CA THR A 101 12.95 2.22 5.36
C THR A 101 13.02 2.01 6.87
N LEU A 102 11.88 2.01 7.56
CA LEU A 102 11.78 1.72 8.99
C LEU A 102 10.52 0.91 9.25
N ASN A 103 10.64 -0.20 9.96
CA ASN A 103 9.54 -1.14 10.19
C ASN A 103 9.81 -2.01 11.42
N GLU A 104 10.11 -1.36 12.55
CA GLU A 104 10.43 -2.04 13.80
C GLU A 104 9.14 -2.56 14.44
N GLU A 105 9.17 -3.81 14.89
CA GLU A 105 8.02 -4.44 15.52
C GLU A 105 8.10 -4.28 17.03
N MET A 106 7.03 -3.77 17.65
CA MET A 106 6.98 -3.58 19.10
C MET A 106 6.51 -4.88 19.76
N GLU A 107 7.31 -5.43 20.68
CA GLU A 107 6.95 -6.63 21.44
C GLU A 107 6.13 -6.32 22.69
N GLY A 108 5.46 -7.36 23.21
CA GLY A 108 4.64 -7.30 24.41
C GLY A 108 3.23 -7.86 24.24
N ILE A 109 2.35 -7.53 25.19
CA ILE A 109 0.97 -8.02 25.29
C ILE A 109 0.02 -6.88 24.96
N LEU A 110 -0.86 -7.09 23.96
CA LEU A 110 -1.96 -6.16 23.70
C LEU A 110 -3.05 -6.38 24.77
N GLU A 111 -3.30 -5.35 25.57
CA GLU A 111 -4.44 -5.31 26.50
C GLU A 111 -5.64 -4.70 25.78
N ILE A 112 -6.79 -5.39 25.83
CA ILE A 112 -8.09 -4.88 25.39
C ILE A 112 -8.90 -4.58 26.65
N LEU A 113 -9.38 -3.35 26.77
CA LEU A 113 -10.15 -2.86 27.89
C LEU A 113 -11.59 -2.55 27.47
N LYS A 114 -12.53 -2.77 28.39
CA LYS A 114 -13.91 -2.30 28.32
C LYS A 114 -14.29 -1.73 29.68
N ASP A 115 -14.88 -0.53 29.70
CA ASP A 115 -15.26 0.18 30.93
C ASP A 115 -14.08 0.27 31.94
N GLU A 116 -12.90 0.64 31.42
CA GLU A 116 -11.58 0.68 32.10
C GLU A 116 -11.09 -0.64 32.72
N LYS A 117 -11.79 -1.76 32.53
CA LYS A 117 -11.39 -3.10 32.98
C LYS A 117 -10.76 -3.89 31.84
N ILE A 118 -9.67 -4.60 32.12
CA ILE A 118 -9.01 -5.47 31.14
C ILE A 118 -9.93 -6.66 30.82
N LEU A 119 -10.42 -6.69 29.59
CA LEU A 119 -11.30 -7.73 29.05
C LEU A 119 -10.49 -8.91 28.48
N LYS A 120 -9.39 -8.62 27.76
CA LYS A 120 -8.50 -9.63 27.17
C LYS A 120 -7.04 -9.17 27.18
N ARG A 121 -6.14 -10.16 27.21
CA ARG A 121 -4.69 -10.03 26.99
C ARG A 121 -4.35 -10.90 25.78
N LEU A 122 -3.80 -10.31 24.72
CA LEU A 122 -3.45 -11.04 23.50
C LEU A 122 -1.93 -11.10 23.30
N LYS A 123 -1.44 -12.27 22.90
CA LYS A 123 -0.12 -12.44 22.29
C LYS A 123 -0.27 -12.48 20.77
N LYS A 124 0.81 -12.13 20.06
CA LYS A 124 0.83 -12.22 18.59
C LYS A 124 0.75 -13.68 18.13
N GLN A 125 0.24 -13.87 16.91
CA GLN A 125 0.22 -15.13 16.19
C GLN A 125 0.77 -14.88 14.78
N ASP A 126 1.38 -15.90 14.18
CA ASP A 126 1.75 -15.85 12.76
C ASP A 126 0.48 -15.68 11.92
N THR A 127 0.54 -14.84 10.91
CA THR A 127 -0.56 -14.54 9.98
C THR A 127 -0.04 -14.42 8.57
N VAL A 128 -0.89 -14.75 7.60
CA VAL A 128 -0.66 -14.51 6.17
C VAL A 128 -1.93 -14.03 5.52
N LEU A 129 -1.77 -13.21 4.47
CA LEU A 129 -2.82 -12.95 3.50
C LEU A 129 -2.66 -13.91 2.32
N CYS A 130 -3.72 -14.62 2.00
CA CYS A 130 -3.83 -15.48 0.83
C CYS A 130 -4.74 -14.80 -0.21
N TYR A 131 -4.26 -14.75 -1.44
CA TYR A 131 -4.90 -14.19 -2.61
C TYR A 131 -5.16 -15.35 -3.58
N PRO A 132 -6.35 -16.01 -3.50
CA PRO A 132 -6.63 -17.24 -4.24
C PRO A 132 -6.73 -17.06 -5.77
N GLU A 133 -6.81 -15.82 -6.24
CA GLU A 133 -6.91 -15.43 -7.66
C GLU A 133 -5.65 -14.62 -8.08
N GLY A 134 -4.53 -14.85 -7.38
CA GLY A 134 -3.29 -14.10 -7.52
C GLY A 134 -3.36 -12.71 -6.87
N TYR A 135 -2.22 -12.02 -6.80
CA TYR A 135 -2.06 -10.76 -6.04
C TYR A 135 -3.06 -9.64 -6.41
N TRP A 136 -3.59 -9.65 -7.64
CA TRP A 136 -4.55 -8.66 -8.15
C TRP A 136 -6.02 -9.12 -8.08
N GLY A 137 -6.31 -10.28 -7.50
CA GLY A 137 -7.66 -10.79 -7.30
C GLY A 137 -8.52 -9.87 -6.42
N GLU A 138 -9.85 -9.90 -6.61
CA GLU A 138 -10.78 -9.07 -5.83
C GLU A 138 -10.91 -9.58 -4.37
N LYS A 139 -10.51 -10.83 -4.12
CA LYS A 139 -10.65 -11.53 -2.83
C LYS A 139 -9.31 -11.78 -2.14
N THR A 140 -9.25 -11.46 -0.85
CA THR A 140 -8.12 -11.78 0.04
C THR A 140 -8.64 -12.47 1.29
N LEU A 141 -7.91 -13.46 1.80
CA LEU A 141 -8.23 -14.24 3.00
C LEU A 141 -7.12 -14.09 4.06
N LEU A 142 -7.49 -13.90 5.33
CA LEU A 142 -6.56 -13.91 6.46
C LEU A 142 -6.51 -15.31 7.09
N TYR A 143 -5.32 -15.91 7.14
CA TYR A 143 -5.05 -17.12 7.92
C TYR A 143 -4.17 -16.78 9.13
N LYS A 144 -4.29 -17.58 10.20
CA LYS A 144 -3.55 -17.41 11.46
C LYS A 144 -3.01 -18.72 12.02
N GLY A 145 -1.95 -18.67 12.82
CA GLY A 145 -1.37 -19.83 13.51
C GLY A 145 -0.85 -20.91 12.54
N GLU A 146 -1.16 -22.18 12.82
CA GLU A 146 -0.72 -23.29 11.95
C GLU A 146 -1.25 -23.21 10.52
N GLU A 147 -2.50 -22.74 10.33
CA GLU A 147 -3.04 -22.58 8.97
C GLU A 147 -2.28 -21.51 8.19
N ALA A 148 -1.79 -20.45 8.84
CA ALA A 148 -0.92 -19.47 8.18
C ALA A 148 0.40 -20.11 7.70
N ARG A 149 1.05 -20.90 8.57
CA ARG A 149 2.28 -21.65 8.23
C ARG A 149 2.07 -22.71 7.15
N LYS A 150 0.87 -23.31 7.09
CA LYS A 150 0.49 -24.29 6.07
C LYS A 150 0.28 -23.63 4.72
N TRP A 151 -0.53 -22.56 4.64
CA TRP A 151 -0.74 -21.81 3.39
C TRP A 151 0.54 -21.21 2.83
N HIS A 152 1.43 -20.69 3.70
CA HIS A 152 2.73 -20.20 3.25
C HIS A 152 3.58 -21.32 2.63
N ARG A 153 3.69 -22.49 3.28
CA ARG A 153 4.42 -23.65 2.73
C ARG A 153 3.84 -24.11 1.40
N MET A 154 2.51 -24.22 1.28
CA MET A 154 1.85 -24.58 0.02
C MET A 154 2.21 -23.62 -1.13
N TYR A 155 2.31 -22.31 -0.85
CA TYR A 155 2.75 -21.32 -1.84
C TYR A 155 4.24 -21.49 -2.19
N LYS A 156 5.13 -21.63 -1.19
CA LYS A 156 6.56 -21.87 -1.43
C LYS A 156 6.81 -23.13 -2.24
N ASP A 157 6.12 -24.24 -1.95
CA ASP A 157 6.23 -25.49 -2.70
C ASP A 157 5.76 -25.32 -4.17
N ALA A 158 4.74 -24.49 -4.41
CA ALA A 158 4.26 -24.16 -5.75
C ALA A 158 5.26 -23.28 -6.53
N GLU A 159 5.84 -22.24 -5.90
CA GLU A 159 6.94 -21.45 -6.47
C GLU A 159 8.14 -22.34 -6.82
N ASP A 160 8.58 -23.19 -5.90
CA ASP A 160 9.69 -24.11 -6.09
C ASP A 160 9.48 -25.05 -7.28
N LYS A 161 8.25 -25.57 -7.43
CA LYS A 161 7.86 -26.40 -8.57
C LYS A 161 7.89 -25.61 -9.88
N TYR A 162 7.37 -24.38 -9.87
CA TYR A 162 7.38 -23.48 -11.03
C TYR A 162 8.80 -23.15 -11.47
N TYR A 163 9.68 -22.70 -10.56
CA TYR A 163 11.07 -22.37 -10.91
C TYR A 163 11.86 -23.59 -11.42
N LYS A 164 11.63 -24.79 -10.87
CA LYS A 164 12.21 -26.04 -11.38
C LYS A 164 11.73 -26.36 -12.80
N ALA A 165 10.46 -26.10 -13.13
CA ALA A 165 9.92 -26.26 -14.48
C ALA A 165 10.45 -25.17 -15.43
N LEU A 166 10.61 -23.93 -14.96
CA LEU A 166 11.09 -22.79 -15.73
C LEU A 166 12.55 -22.97 -16.16
N ASN A 167 13.40 -23.52 -15.29
CA ASN A 167 14.78 -23.87 -15.63
C ASN A 167 14.83 -24.91 -16.76
N ARG A 168 14.02 -25.99 -16.67
CA ARG A 168 13.90 -27.01 -17.72
C ARG A 168 13.38 -26.43 -19.04
N TYR A 169 12.44 -25.48 -18.97
CA TYR A 169 11.98 -24.77 -20.15
C TYR A 169 13.12 -23.98 -20.83
N TYR A 170 13.97 -23.27 -20.07
CA TYR A 170 15.12 -22.57 -20.65
C TYR A 170 16.17 -23.51 -21.26
N GLU A 171 16.40 -24.68 -20.67
CA GLU A 171 17.22 -25.74 -21.27
C GLU A 171 16.62 -26.20 -22.61
N GLN A 172 15.34 -26.53 -22.63
CA GLN A 172 14.62 -26.94 -23.86
C GLN A 172 14.58 -25.82 -24.92
N ARG A 173 14.45 -24.55 -24.52
CA ARG A 173 14.53 -23.40 -25.44
C ARG A 173 15.90 -23.29 -26.10
N THR A 174 16.96 -23.58 -25.35
CA THR A 174 18.34 -23.59 -25.85
C THR A 174 18.56 -24.72 -26.86
N GLU A 175 18.03 -25.91 -26.60
CA GLU A 175 18.05 -27.01 -27.56
C GLU A 175 17.20 -26.74 -28.80
N TYR A 176 16.00 -26.18 -28.62
CA TYR A 176 15.10 -25.79 -29.70
C TYR A 176 15.78 -24.80 -30.65
N GLN A 177 16.47 -23.78 -30.13
CA GLN A 177 17.19 -22.81 -30.96
C GLN A 177 18.32 -23.47 -31.77
N LYS A 178 19.04 -24.45 -31.21
CA LYS A 178 20.06 -25.23 -31.95
C LYS A 178 19.43 -26.02 -33.10
N LYS A 179 18.39 -26.82 -32.79
CA LYS A 179 17.65 -27.61 -33.79
C LYS A 179 17.01 -26.74 -34.87
N LEU A 180 16.53 -25.54 -34.52
CA LEU A 180 15.95 -24.58 -35.46
C LEU A 180 17.01 -23.98 -36.41
N ASN A 181 18.21 -23.68 -35.90
CA ASN A 181 19.33 -23.25 -36.74
C ASN A 181 19.79 -24.37 -37.69
N GLU A 182 19.93 -25.60 -37.19
CA GLU A 182 20.26 -26.80 -37.98
C GLU A 182 19.22 -27.05 -39.09
N PHE A 183 17.93 -26.91 -38.75
CA PHE A 183 16.82 -26.98 -39.70
C PHE A 183 16.97 -25.93 -40.82
N PHE A 184 17.25 -24.66 -40.48
CA PHE A 184 17.40 -23.61 -41.48
C PHE A 184 18.61 -23.81 -42.41
N GLU A 185 19.75 -24.28 -41.90
CA GLU A 185 20.92 -24.56 -42.74
C GLU A 185 20.69 -25.76 -43.69
N GLU A 186 20.05 -26.84 -43.23
CA GLU A 186 19.71 -27.97 -44.11
C GLU A 186 18.64 -27.59 -45.15
N VAL A 187 17.64 -26.78 -44.77
CA VAL A 187 16.67 -26.20 -45.72
C VAL A 187 17.39 -25.37 -46.78
N LYS A 188 18.28 -24.45 -46.39
CA LYS A 188 19.05 -23.60 -47.30
C LYS A 188 19.88 -24.44 -48.28
N LYS A 189 20.66 -25.39 -47.76
CA LYS A 189 21.50 -26.31 -48.55
C LYS A 189 20.70 -27.08 -49.60
N ARG A 190 19.51 -27.61 -49.27
CA ARG A 190 18.65 -28.30 -50.27
C ARG A 190 18.05 -27.35 -51.31
N ARG A 191 17.73 -26.11 -50.93
CA ARG A 191 17.30 -25.08 -51.89
C ARG A 191 18.42 -24.69 -52.85
N GLU A 192 19.64 -24.53 -52.37
CA GLU A 192 20.83 -24.27 -53.19
C GLU A 192 21.15 -25.45 -54.12
N ALA A 193 20.91 -26.69 -53.68
CA ALA A 193 20.98 -27.90 -54.52
C ALA A 193 19.82 -28.04 -55.54
N GLY A 194 18.85 -27.12 -55.54
CA GLY A 194 17.78 -27.06 -56.54
C GLY A 194 16.48 -27.80 -56.18
N GLU A 195 16.31 -28.32 -54.96
CA GLU A 195 15.05 -28.95 -54.54
C GLU A 195 13.90 -27.91 -54.49
N LYS A 196 12.83 -28.18 -55.26
CA LYS A 196 11.62 -27.34 -55.35
C LYS A 196 10.43 -28.03 -54.66
N GLY A 197 9.48 -27.24 -54.17
CA GLY A 197 8.30 -27.75 -53.44
C GLY A 197 8.54 -27.91 -51.93
N PRO A 198 7.61 -28.55 -51.19
CA PRO A 198 7.77 -28.78 -49.75
C PRO A 198 8.91 -29.75 -49.47
N LEU A 199 9.80 -29.38 -48.54
CA LEU A 199 10.90 -30.24 -48.09
C LEU A 199 10.40 -31.17 -46.98
N ASN A 200 10.69 -32.47 -47.07
CA ASN A 200 10.40 -33.42 -45.99
C ASN A 200 11.49 -33.34 -44.92
N ILE A 201 11.42 -32.30 -44.08
CA ILE A 201 12.31 -32.06 -42.93
C ILE A 201 11.40 -31.74 -41.75
N GLU A 202 11.59 -32.43 -40.62
CA GLU A 202 10.79 -32.17 -39.41
C GLU A 202 11.10 -30.77 -38.86
N ILE A 203 10.06 -29.95 -38.73
CA ILE A 203 10.16 -28.61 -38.12
C ILE A 203 10.28 -28.81 -36.61
N PRO A 204 11.34 -28.29 -35.95
CA PRO A 204 11.48 -28.36 -34.51
C PRO A 204 10.27 -27.76 -33.80
N LYS A 205 9.79 -28.41 -32.74
CA LYS A 205 8.66 -27.93 -31.94
C LYS A 205 9.13 -26.99 -30.84
N GLU A 206 8.52 -25.83 -30.77
CA GLU A 206 8.76 -24.86 -29.70
C GLU A 206 8.27 -25.41 -28.35
N PRO A 207 9.11 -25.44 -27.29
CA PRO A 207 8.66 -25.85 -25.96
C PRO A 207 7.71 -24.81 -25.38
N GLN A 208 6.76 -25.24 -24.56
CA GLN A 208 5.80 -24.35 -23.91
C GLN A 208 6.34 -23.88 -22.54
N PRO A 209 6.15 -22.59 -22.18
CA PRO A 209 6.52 -22.10 -20.86
C PRO A 209 5.62 -22.74 -19.79
N PRO A 210 6.14 -23.00 -18.56
CA PRO A 210 5.31 -23.46 -17.47
C PRO A 210 4.39 -22.36 -16.96
N GLU A 211 3.22 -22.74 -16.43
CA GLU A 211 2.30 -21.82 -15.78
C GLU A 211 2.78 -21.49 -14.36
N PRO A 212 2.78 -20.21 -13.94
CA PRO A 212 3.05 -19.81 -12.56
C PRO A 212 1.90 -20.22 -11.62
N PRO A 213 2.09 -20.18 -10.29
CA PRO A 213 1.00 -20.34 -9.33
C PRO A 213 -0.13 -19.33 -9.59
N ASP A 214 -1.38 -19.82 -9.57
CA ASP A 214 -2.61 -19.05 -9.76
C ASP A 214 -3.06 -18.32 -8.47
N PHE A 215 -2.43 -18.62 -7.34
CA PHE A 215 -2.63 -17.98 -6.05
C PHE A 215 -1.33 -17.38 -5.50
N TYR A 216 -1.44 -16.40 -4.62
CA TYR A 216 -0.32 -15.77 -3.92
C TYR A 216 -0.53 -15.77 -2.41
N VAL A 217 0.52 -16.04 -1.62
CA VAL A 217 0.48 -15.96 -0.15
C VAL A 217 1.63 -15.09 0.34
N THR A 218 1.34 -14.14 1.24
CA THR A 218 2.39 -13.29 1.83
C THR A 218 3.31 -14.08 2.75
N GLU A 219 4.53 -13.58 2.95
CA GLU A 219 5.40 -14.01 4.04
C GLU A 219 4.67 -13.92 5.41
N PRO A 220 4.89 -14.87 6.35
CA PRO A 220 4.27 -14.84 7.66
C PRO A 220 4.70 -13.63 8.49
N GLN A 221 3.73 -12.92 9.05
CA GLN A 221 3.96 -11.80 9.96
C GLN A 221 3.19 -11.98 11.27
N LYS A 222 3.71 -11.41 12.36
CA LYS A 222 3.14 -11.56 13.70
C LYS A 222 2.16 -10.42 14.01
N TYR A 223 0.91 -10.78 14.30
CA TYR A 223 -0.16 -9.84 14.63
C TYR A 223 -1.01 -10.33 15.81
N TYR A 224 -1.58 -9.40 16.57
CA TYR A 224 -2.64 -9.67 17.54
C TYR A 224 -3.97 -9.87 16.80
N ILE A 225 -4.70 -10.95 17.13
CA ILE A 225 -5.97 -11.28 16.46
C ILE A 225 -7.16 -10.78 17.30
N LEU A 226 -7.88 -9.80 16.78
CA LEU A 226 -9.05 -9.21 17.38
C LEU A 226 -10.31 -9.71 16.70
N ASN A 227 -11.16 -10.36 17.47
CA ASN A 227 -12.52 -10.71 17.11
C ASN A 227 -13.38 -10.43 18.35
N LEU A 228 -14.20 -9.39 18.25
CA LEU A 228 -14.97 -8.79 19.34
C LEU A 228 -16.42 -8.61 18.88
N PRO A 229 -17.40 -8.65 19.79
CA PRO A 229 -18.75 -8.21 19.49
C PRO A 229 -18.79 -6.67 19.30
N PRO A 230 -19.87 -6.11 18.73
CA PRO A 230 -20.01 -4.67 18.60
C PRO A 230 -19.94 -3.94 19.95
N GLY A 231 -19.30 -2.77 19.96
CA GLY A 231 -19.14 -1.93 21.14
C GLY A 231 -17.89 -1.04 21.11
N ASN A 232 -17.77 -0.22 22.15
CA ASN A 232 -16.61 0.62 22.42
C ASN A 232 -15.61 -0.10 23.33
N TYR A 233 -14.33 0.00 22.99
CA TYR A 233 -13.21 -0.58 23.70
C TYR A 233 -12.03 0.41 23.71
N ARG A 234 -11.05 0.18 24.59
CA ARG A 234 -9.71 0.76 24.49
C ARG A 234 -8.70 -0.36 24.27
N ILE A 235 -7.62 -0.07 23.54
CA ILE A 235 -6.48 -0.96 23.40
C ILE A 235 -5.20 -0.23 23.77
N ARG A 236 -4.22 -0.97 24.30
CA ARG A 236 -2.87 -0.49 24.57
C ARG A 236 -1.87 -1.62 24.54
N LEU A 237 -0.61 -1.33 24.22
CA LEU A 237 0.47 -2.30 24.30
C LEU A 237 1.16 -2.21 25.67
N LYS A 238 1.25 -3.34 26.36
CA LYS A 238 2.05 -3.49 27.58
C LYS A 238 3.35 -4.22 27.24
N ALA A 239 4.49 -3.56 27.47
CA ALA A 239 5.82 -4.12 27.24
C ALA A 239 6.14 -5.24 28.25
N ASP A 240 7.21 -5.98 27.98
CA ASP A 240 7.62 -7.15 28.80
C ASP A 240 8.12 -6.76 30.20
N ASP A 241 8.61 -5.53 30.39
CA ASP A 241 8.94 -4.95 31.70
C ASP A 241 7.69 -4.57 32.53
N GLY A 242 6.50 -4.68 31.92
CA GLY A 242 5.21 -4.37 32.52
C GLY A 242 4.74 -2.92 32.35
N THR A 243 5.51 -2.04 31.72
CA THR A 243 5.09 -0.67 31.40
C THR A 243 4.08 -0.64 30.25
N ILE A 244 3.35 0.47 30.10
CA ILE A 244 2.52 0.73 28.91
C ILE A 244 3.38 1.50 27.92
N VAL A 245 3.41 1.04 26.67
CA VAL A 245 4.16 1.70 25.60
C VAL A 245 3.50 3.04 25.28
N GLU A 246 4.25 4.13 25.41
CA GLU A 246 3.77 5.50 25.16
C GLU A 246 3.20 5.64 23.74
N GLY A 247 2.06 6.35 23.61
CA GLY A 247 1.38 6.52 22.32
C GLY A 247 0.67 5.27 21.76
N SER A 248 0.79 4.11 22.41
CA SER A 248 0.08 2.88 21.99
C SER A 248 -1.40 2.86 22.37
N GLU A 249 -1.88 3.80 23.18
CA GLU A 249 -3.29 3.84 23.56
C GLU A 249 -4.17 4.32 22.40
N LYS A 250 -5.19 3.52 22.06
CA LYS A 250 -6.21 3.86 21.05
C LYS A 250 -7.60 3.45 21.51
N ASN A 251 -8.60 4.23 21.11
CA ASN A 251 -9.98 3.78 21.11
C ASN A 251 -10.16 2.73 20.02
N LEU A 252 -10.99 1.73 20.30
CA LEU A 252 -11.34 0.68 19.35
C LEU A 252 -12.85 0.56 19.30
N LEU A 253 -13.42 0.92 18.16
CA LEU A 253 -14.85 0.87 17.89
C LEU A 253 -15.14 -0.31 16.98
N VAL A 254 -15.94 -1.24 17.49
CA VAL A 254 -16.34 -2.45 16.78
C VAL A 254 -17.80 -2.30 16.40
N PHE A 255 -18.09 -2.38 15.10
CA PHE A 255 -19.43 -2.18 14.54
C PHE A 255 -19.85 -3.37 13.67
N THR A 256 -21.11 -3.42 13.25
CA THR A 256 -21.61 -4.46 12.33
C THR A 256 -22.55 -3.85 11.31
N ALA A 257 -22.82 -4.58 10.24
CA ALA A 257 -23.76 -4.17 9.21
C ALA A 257 -25.15 -3.89 9.81
N ARG A 258 -25.74 -2.75 9.46
CA ARG A 258 -27.11 -2.35 9.79
C ARG A 258 -28.14 -3.18 9.03
N ARG A 259 -27.83 -3.52 7.77
CA ARG A 259 -28.57 -4.47 6.95
C ARG A 259 -27.58 -5.39 6.25
N ARG A 260 -27.95 -6.65 6.05
CA ARG A 260 -27.14 -7.65 5.35
C ARG A 260 -27.87 -8.13 4.10
N GLU A 261 -27.12 -8.77 3.21
CA GLU A 261 -27.68 -9.42 2.00
C GLU A 261 -28.41 -8.44 1.05
N GLY A 262 -28.02 -7.17 1.09
CA GLY A 262 -28.44 -6.17 0.13
C GLY A 262 -27.85 -6.44 -1.26
N THR A 263 -28.37 -5.75 -2.27
CA THR A 263 -27.83 -5.78 -3.64
C THR A 263 -27.32 -4.39 -4.00
N GLY A 264 -26.01 -4.27 -4.18
CA GLY A 264 -25.38 -3.14 -4.87
C GLY A 264 -25.31 -3.40 -6.36
N TYR A 265 -25.12 -2.35 -7.16
CA TYR A 265 -24.93 -2.46 -8.60
C TYR A 265 -23.65 -1.75 -9.03
N GLU A 266 -22.87 -2.36 -9.91
CA GLU A 266 -21.93 -1.62 -10.74
C GLU A 266 -22.58 -1.30 -12.08
N ILE A 267 -22.47 -0.05 -12.50
CA ILE A 267 -22.94 0.44 -13.79
C ILE A 267 -21.75 0.49 -14.74
N ILE A 268 -21.87 -0.14 -15.90
CA ILE A 268 -20.90 -0.11 -16.98
C ILE A 268 -21.55 0.62 -18.17
N PRO A 269 -21.19 1.88 -18.44
CA PRO A 269 -21.72 2.61 -19.58
C PRO A 269 -21.19 2.00 -20.89
N GLY A 270 -22.07 1.77 -21.87
CA GLY A 270 -21.71 1.20 -23.17
C GLY A 270 -20.78 2.11 -23.99
N ASN A 271 -20.73 3.41 -23.71
CA ASN A 271 -19.74 4.32 -24.28
C ASN A 271 -18.38 4.34 -23.53
N ARG A 272 -18.26 3.68 -22.38
CA ARG A 272 -17.08 3.72 -21.48
C ARG A 272 -16.87 2.38 -20.76
N TRP A 273 -16.78 1.27 -21.49
CA TRP A 273 -16.67 -0.09 -20.93
C TRP A 273 -15.51 -0.30 -19.93
N THR A 274 -14.45 0.50 -19.99
CA THR A 274 -13.30 0.43 -19.08
C THR A 274 -13.54 1.11 -17.72
N LYS A 275 -14.63 1.86 -17.55
CA LYS A 275 -14.98 2.52 -16.28
C LYS A 275 -16.26 1.93 -15.71
N ARG A 276 -16.15 1.26 -14.56
CA ARG A 276 -17.29 0.87 -13.72
C ARG A 276 -17.62 2.03 -12.76
N GLU A 277 -18.89 2.30 -12.55
CA GLU A 277 -19.38 3.33 -11.63
C GLU A 277 -20.25 2.64 -10.56
N GLU A 278 -19.97 2.83 -9.27
CA GLU A 278 -20.71 2.17 -8.19
C GLU A 278 -22.08 2.83 -7.94
N CYS A 279 -23.11 2.00 -7.78
CA CYS A 279 -24.49 2.38 -7.49
C CYS A 279 -25.01 1.52 -6.34
N ASN A 280 -24.59 1.90 -5.13
CA ASN A 280 -24.70 1.10 -3.92
C ASN A 280 -25.33 1.81 -2.71
N ASP A 281 -25.52 3.12 -2.77
CA ASP A 281 -26.39 3.87 -1.88
C ASP A 281 -27.80 3.98 -2.52
N PRO A 282 -28.91 3.70 -1.79
CA PRO A 282 -30.28 3.90 -2.27
C PRO A 282 -30.62 5.33 -2.73
N THR A 283 -29.82 6.33 -2.36
CA THR A 283 -29.94 7.73 -2.77
C THR A 283 -29.19 8.06 -4.07
N ASN A 284 -28.39 7.13 -4.62
CA ASN A 284 -27.66 7.35 -5.87
C ASN A 284 -28.63 7.55 -7.05
N VAL A 285 -28.48 8.68 -7.75
CA VAL A 285 -29.26 9.01 -8.95
C VAL A 285 -28.44 8.68 -10.20
N ILE A 286 -29.00 7.85 -11.08
CA ILE A 286 -28.34 7.43 -12.33
C ILE A 286 -28.65 8.43 -13.44
N TYR A 287 -27.66 9.22 -13.84
CA TYR A 287 -27.78 10.18 -14.93
C TYR A 287 -27.35 9.57 -16.27
N ALA A 288 -28.32 9.24 -17.13
CA ALA A 288 -28.06 8.80 -18.49
C ALA A 288 -28.06 9.98 -19.48
N ALA A 289 -26.91 10.33 -20.04
CA ALA A 289 -26.80 11.37 -21.06
C ALA A 289 -27.03 10.81 -22.47
N GLY A 290 -28.09 11.27 -23.15
CA GLY A 290 -28.40 10.91 -24.53
C GLY A 290 -28.78 9.44 -24.73
N LYS A 291 -28.55 8.90 -25.93
CA LYS A 291 -28.75 7.47 -26.24
C LYS A 291 -27.52 6.68 -25.78
N ASN A 292 -27.54 6.17 -24.55
CA ASN A 292 -26.51 5.29 -24.01
C ASN A 292 -27.14 3.99 -23.47
N VAL A 293 -26.45 2.87 -23.68
CA VAL A 293 -26.82 1.58 -23.06
C VAL A 293 -26.06 1.46 -21.76
N LEU A 294 -26.76 1.20 -20.65
CA LEU A 294 -26.13 0.95 -19.36
C LEU A 294 -26.25 -0.53 -19.01
N TYR A 295 -25.13 -1.18 -18.74
CA TYR A 295 -25.10 -2.55 -18.24
C TYR A 295 -24.99 -2.52 -16.71
N PHE A 296 -25.75 -3.39 -16.04
CA PHE A 296 -25.78 -3.48 -14.58
C PHE A 296 -25.22 -4.83 -14.14
N ARG A 297 -24.16 -4.80 -13.32
CA ARG A 297 -23.61 -5.97 -12.63
C ARG A 297 -24.07 -5.94 -11.17
N PRO A 298 -25.13 -6.68 -10.79
CA PRO A 298 -25.53 -6.77 -9.39
C PRO A 298 -24.47 -7.53 -8.57
N TYR A 299 -24.29 -7.16 -7.32
CA TYR A 299 -23.42 -7.85 -6.37
C TYR A 299 -23.98 -7.74 -4.94
N TYR A 300 -23.64 -8.70 -4.08
CA TYR A 300 -24.08 -8.69 -2.69
C TYR A 300 -23.34 -7.61 -1.88
N GLN A 301 -24.09 -6.84 -1.10
CA GLN A 301 -23.55 -5.78 -0.26
C GLN A 301 -24.26 -5.71 1.10
N ASP A 302 -23.47 -5.50 2.15
CA ASP A 302 -23.94 -5.15 3.48
C ASP A 302 -23.97 -3.62 3.64
N GLU A 303 -25.01 -3.09 4.29
CA GLU A 303 -25.15 -1.66 4.61
C GLU A 303 -24.48 -1.37 5.96
N TYR A 304 -23.50 -0.46 5.97
CA TYR A 304 -22.87 0.05 7.19
C TYR A 304 -23.31 1.51 7.42
N ASN A 305 -23.39 1.95 8.67
CA ASN A 305 -23.86 3.29 8.99
C ASN A 305 -22.68 4.28 9.08
N GLU A 306 -22.44 5.01 7.99
CA GLU A 306 -21.37 6.01 7.89
C GLU A 306 -21.53 7.19 8.85
N LEU A 307 -22.76 7.49 9.29
CA LEU A 307 -23.09 8.67 10.10
C LEU A 307 -23.16 8.39 11.62
N TYR A 308 -23.01 7.14 12.08
CA TYR A 308 -23.17 6.83 13.51
C TYR A 308 -21.96 7.25 14.37
N HIS A 309 -20.86 7.69 13.75
CA HIS A 309 -19.55 7.78 14.40
C HIS A 309 -18.73 9.05 14.02
N ASN A 310 -19.37 10.03 13.37
CA ASN A 310 -18.82 11.37 13.12
C ASN A 310 -19.21 12.36 14.23
#